data_AF-A0A2R2MPJ8-F1
#
_entry.id   AF-A0A2R2MPJ8-F1
#
_cell.length_a   1.000
_cell.length_b   1.000
_cell.length_c   1.000
_cell.angle_alpha   90.00
_cell.angle_beta   90.00
_cell.angle_gamma   90.00
#
_symmetry.space_group_name_H-M   'P 1'
#
loop_
_entity.id
_entity.type
_entity.pdbx_description
1 polymer ?
#
loop_
_entity_poly.entity_id
_entity_poly.type
_entity_poly.pdbx_seq_one_letter_code
_entity_poly.pdbx_strand_id
1 'polypeptide(L)'
;MHFDDLLKTLGEFGTFQKRRYALLCILSFQSVMATLGIVFFGAQMDHHCKVPAHYIDWVTQAYGNVSQEELLNITIPRNKDGEREQCILYRFDNDTRLEAIYSIADGRNITSEFSHSFGALHLERSNITTEPCPEGRIYSQEPFKSTLVSEFDLSCENAWQLSTCKSVLFAGKLLGILVSGVISDRFGRRHVFLFGQRSLQTC
;
A
#
# COMPACT_ATOMS: atom_id res chain seq x y z
N MET A 1 9.06 -1.69 54.62
CA MET A 1 10.06 -2.68 54.17
C MET A 1 10.20 -2.52 52.67
N HIS A 2 11.36 -2.01 52.25
CA HIS A 2 11.59 -1.61 50.86
C HIS A 2 11.92 -2.85 50.02
N PHE A 3 11.42 -2.90 48.79
CA PHE A 3 11.60 -4.05 47.89
C PHE A 3 13.09 -4.41 47.68
N ASP A 4 13.96 -3.40 47.80
CA ASP A 4 15.42 -3.54 47.71
C ASP A 4 16.04 -4.42 48.80
N ASP A 5 15.47 -4.45 50.01
CA ASP A 5 15.96 -5.32 51.09
C ASP A 5 15.62 -6.79 50.83
N LEU A 6 14.48 -7.03 50.17
CA LEU A 6 14.04 -8.35 49.72
C LEU A 6 14.95 -8.89 48.59
N LEU A 7 15.40 -8.01 47.69
CA LEU A 7 16.34 -8.34 46.62
C LEU A 7 17.73 -8.73 47.16
N LYS A 8 18.20 -8.09 48.24
CA LYS A 8 19.44 -8.50 48.93
C LYS A 8 19.34 -9.87 49.59
N THR A 9 18.16 -10.24 50.09
CA THR A 9 17.92 -11.51 50.79
C THR A 9 17.73 -12.70 49.83
N LEU A 10 17.25 -12.45 48.62
CA LEU A 10 17.01 -13.47 47.57
C LEU A 10 18.28 -13.84 46.77
N GLY A 11 19.40 -13.13 46.98
CA GLY A 11 20.66 -13.33 46.26
C GLY A 11 20.72 -12.56 44.94
N GLU A 12 21.89 -12.00 44.62
CA GLU A 12 22.11 -11.26 43.37
C GLU A 12 21.83 -12.11 42.12
N PHE A 13 21.44 -11.44 41.02
CA PHE A 13 21.17 -12.07 39.73
C PHE A 13 22.36 -12.95 39.27
N GLY A 14 22.22 -14.27 39.45
CA GLY A 14 23.26 -15.23 39.08
C GLY A 14 23.47 -15.33 37.57
N THR A 15 24.63 -15.84 37.16
CA THR A 15 24.99 -16.03 35.73
C THR A 15 23.97 -16.87 34.96
N PHE A 16 23.35 -17.87 35.60
CA PHE A 16 22.28 -18.67 34.99
C PHE A 16 20.99 -17.87 34.74
N GLN A 17 20.58 -17.02 35.68
CA GLN A 17 19.41 -16.14 35.51
C GLN A 17 19.67 -15.11 34.41
N LYS A 18 20.87 -14.51 34.38
CA LYS A 18 21.31 -13.59 33.31
C LYS A 18 21.27 -14.26 31.93
N ARG A 19 21.80 -15.48 31.80
CA ARG A 19 21.78 -16.24 30.53
C ARG A 19 20.37 -16.54 30.05
N ARG A 20 19.47 -16.95 30.95
CA ARG A 20 18.06 -17.23 30.60
C ARG A 20 17.31 -15.97 30.18
N TYR A 21 17.54 -14.86 30.90
CA TYR A 21 16.95 -13.57 30.56
C TYR A 21 17.43 -13.07 29.18
N ALA A 22 18.73 -13.16 28.89
CA ALA A 22 19.27 -12.79 27.59
C ALA A 22 18.63 -13.58 26.43
N LEU A 23 18.43 -14.89 26.58
CA LEU A 23 17.74 -15.71 25.58
C LEU A 23 16.29 -15.25 25.37
N LEU A 24 15.55 -14.94 26.45
CA LEU A 24 14.19 -14.40 26.37
C LEU A 24 14.14 -13.07 25.60
N CYS A 25 15.11 -12.19 25.84
CA CYS A 25 15.22 -10.91 25.14
C CYS A 25 15.45 -11.10 23.63
N ILE A 26 16.33 -12.03 23.24
CA ILE A 26 16.61 -12.29 21.81
C ILE A 26 15.36 -12.77 21.06
N LEU A 27 14.58 -13.70 21.63
CA LEU A 27 13.32 -14.13 21.00
C LEU A 27 12.28 -13.04 20.94
N SER A 28 12.17 -12.26 22.01
CA SER A 28 11.24 -11.14 22.07
C SER A 28 11.59 -10.12 20.99
N PHE A 29 12.88 -9.81 20.82
CA PHE A 29 13.36 -8.91 19.78
C PHE A 29 13.02 -9.41 18.38
N GLN A 30 13.30 -10.68 18.08
CA GLN A 30 12.99 -11.27 16.75
C GLN A 30 11.49 -11.21 16.44
N SER A 31 10.63 -11.54 17.41
CA SER A 31 9.17 -11.49 17.26
C SER A 31 8.64 -10.07 17.02
N VAL A 32 9.20 -9.09 17.74
CA VAL A 32 8.84 -7.67 17.58
C VAL A 32 9.29 -7.17 16.21
N MET A 33 10.52 -7.48 15.78
CA MET A 33 11.03 -7.09 14.47
C MET A 33 10.17 -7.62 13.33
N ALA A 34 9.76 -8.90 13.38
CA ALA A 34 8.86 -9.48 12.38
C ALA A 34 7.49 -8.78 12.33
N THR A 35 6.99 -8.32 13.47
CA THR A 35 5.71 -7.59 13.54
C THR A 35 5.85 -6.18 12.99
N LEU A 36 6.95 -5.49 13.29
CA LEU A 36 7.21 -4.15 12.76
C LEU A 36 7.44 -4.19 11.25
N GLY A 37 8.07 -5.25 10.73
CA GLY A 37 8.32 -5.45 9.30
C GLY A 37 7.06 -5.36 8.44
N ILE A 38 5.91 -5.81 8.93
CA ILE A 38 4.66 -5.80 8.16
C ILE A 38 4.17 -4.38 7.82
N VAL A 39 4.57 -3.38 8.61
CA VAL A 39 4.22 -1.97 8.36
C VAL A 39 5.01 -1.45 7.16
N PHE A 40 6.29 -1.83 7.04
CA PHE A 40 7.15 -1.45 5.93
C PHE A 40 6.79 -2.20 4.64
N PHE A 41 6.57 -3.51 4.72
CA PHE A 41 6.17 -4.30 3.55
C PHE A 41 4.75 -3.99 3.08
N GLY A 42 3.86 -3.57 3.98
CA GLY A 42 2.50 -3.16 3.66
C GLY A 42 2.34 -1.64 3.57
N ALA A 43 3.40 -0.89 3.31
CA ALA A 43 3.32 0.55 3.11
C ALA A 43 2.63 0.87 1.78
N GLN A 44 1.71 1.83 1.80
CA GLN A 44 1.09 2.33 0.58
C GLN A 44 2.12 3.16 -0.19
N MET A 45 2.22 2.88 -1.49
CA MET A 45 3.10 3.61 -2.39
C MET A 45 2.28 4.52 -3.30
N ASP A 46 2.87 5.63 -3.70
CA ASP A 46 2.27 6.48 -4.74
C ASP A 46 2.18 5.70 -6.04
N HIS A 47 0.99 5.69 -6.61
CA HIS A 47 0.68 4.94 -7.81
C HIS A 47 -0.29 5.73 -8.68
N HIS A 48 -0.33 5.36 -9.94
CA HIS A 48 -1.28 5.91 -10.91
C HIS A 48 -1.81 4.79 -11.78
N CYS A 49 -3.00 4.98 -12.35
CA CYS A 49 -3.55 4.02 -13.29
C CYS A 49 -2.61 3.85 -14.50
N LYS A 50 -2.45 2.62 -14.97
CA LYS A 50 -1.85 2.35 -16.26
C LYS A 50 -2.82 2.82 -17.35
N VAL A 51 -2.38 3.76 -18.18
CA VAL A 51 -3.19 4.28 -19.29
C VAL A 51 -3.23 3.22 -20.40
N PRO A 52 -4.42 2.81 -20.86
CA PRO A 52 -4.56 1.87 -21.97
C PRO A 52 -3.95 2.40 -23.27
N ALA A 53 -3.39 1.51 -24.10
CA ALA A 53 -2.74 1.90 -25.35
C ALA A 53 -3.65 2.72 -26.29
N HIS A 54 -4.93 2.35 -26.37
CA HIS A 54 -5.90 3.05 -27.22
C HIS A 54 -6.17 4.50 -26.78
N TYR A 55 -6.02 4.81 -25.49
CA TYR A 55 -6.12 6.20 -25.00
C TYR A 55 -4.89 7.01 -25.39
N ILE A 56 -3.70 6.38 -25.35
CA ILE A 56 -2.45 7.02 -25.78
C ILE A 56 -2.54 7.39 -27.26
N ASP A 57 -3.06 6.49 -28.11
CA ASP A 57 -3.27 6.74 -29.53
C ASP A 57 -4.23 7.92 -29.76
N TRP A 58 -5.34 7.99 -29.01
CA TRP A 58 -6.30 9.10 -29.12
C TRP A 58 -5.71 10.44 -28.70
N VAL A 59 -5.00 10.48 -27.57
CA VAL A 59 -4.32 11.70 -27.12
C VAL A 59 -3.25 12.11 -28.12
N THR A 60 -2.50 11.16 -28.67
CA THR A 60 -1.46 11.42 -29.67
C THR A 60 -2.04 11.94 -30.98
N GLN A 61 -3.22 11.46 -31.38
CA GLN A 61 -3.93 11.94 -32.55
C GLN A 61 -4.50 13.36 -32.35
N ALA A 62 -4.99 13.69 -31.14
CA ALA A 62 -5.60 14.97 -30.85
C ALA A 62 -4.58 16.09 -30.53
N TYR A 63 -3.50 15.78 -29.82
CA TYR A 63 -2.51 16.75 -29.32
C TYR A 63 -1.11 16.60 -29.92
N GLY A 64 -0.85 15.54 -30.70
CA GLY A 64 0.48 15.23 -31.21
C GLY A 64 1.33 14.44 -30.21
N ASN A 65 2.66 14.49 -30.34
CA ASN A 65 3.56 13.75 -29.44
C ASN A 65 3.63 14.42 -28.07
N VAL A 66 2.92 13.86 -27.07
CA VAL A 66 2.76 14.42 -25.72
C VAL A 66 3.75 13.79 -24.73
N SER A 67 4.20 14.56 -23.74
CA SER A 67 5.06 14.05 -22.65
C SER A 67 4.28 13.16 -21.66
N GLN A 68 4.95 12.26 -20.95
CA GLN A 68 4.29 11.35 -20.00
C GLN A 68 3.54 12.11 -18.89
N GLU A 69 4.07 13.24 -18.42
CA GLU A 69 3.44 14.02 -17.36
C GLU A 69 2.16 14.73 -17.82
N GLU A 70 2.15 15.20 -19.06
CA GLU A 70 1.01 15.85 -19.68
C GLU A 70 -0.09 14.84 -20.02
N LEU A 71 0.29 13.66 -20.52
CA LEU A 71 -0.62 12.53 -20.72
C LEU A 71 -1.34 12.16 -19.41
N LEU A 72 -0.61 12.06 -18.30
CA LEU A 72 -1.20 11.78 -16.98
C LEU A 72 -2.11 12.91 -16.49
N ASN A 73 -1.81 14.17 -16.85
CA ASN A 73 -2.65 15.31 -16.48
C ASN A 73 -3.97 15.37 -17.26
N ILE A 74 -3.98 14.85 -18.49
CA ILE A 74 -5.19 14.77 -19.33
C ILE A 74 -6.07 13.59 -18.93
N THR A 75 -5.47 12.44 -18.61
CA THR A 75 -6.19 11.17 -18.41
C THR A 75 -6.65 10.92 -16.97
N ILE A 76 -5.97 11.49 -15.97
CA ILE A 76 -6.24 11.25 -14.55
C ILE A 76 -6.87 12.50 -13.92
N PRO A 77 -8.03 12.37 -13.24
CA PRO A 77 -8.63 13.49 -12.51
C PRO A 77 -7.74 13.96 -11.36
N ARG A 78 -7.88 15.25 -11.03
CA ARG A 78 -7.26 15.86 -9.85
C ARG A 78 -8.33 16.11 -8.80
N ASN A 79 -7.99 15.75 -7.57
CA ASN A 79 -8.80 16.04 -6.41
C ASN A 79 -8.80 17.56 -6.14
N LYS A 80 -9.66 18.02 -5.22
CA LYS A 80 -9.81 19.45 -4.87
C LYS A 80 -8.51 20.08 -4.34
N ASP A 81 -7.62 19.27 -3.79
CA ASP A 81 -6.32 19.66 -3.27
C ASP A 81 -5.23 19.81 -4.36
N GLY A 82 -5.57 19.50 -5.62
CA GLY A 82 -4.65 19.57 -6.76
C GLY A 82 -3.81 18.31 -6.99
N GLU A 83 -3.88 17.35 -6.06
CA GLU A 83 -3.26 16.03 -6.20
C GLU A 83 -4.01 15.15 -7.21
N ARG A 84 -3.30 14.26 -7.90
CA ARG A 84 -3.91 13.30 -8.85
C ARG A 84 -4.62 12.20 -8.08
N GLU A 85 -5.82 11.83 -8.54
CA GLU A 85 -6.50 10.67 -7.96
C GLU A 85 -5.82 9.37 -8.44
N GLN A 86 -5.35 8.56 -7.51
CA GLN A 86 -4.52 7.38 -7.80
C GLN A 86 -5.33 6.16 -8.26
N CYS A 87 -6.65 6.17 -8.03
CA CYS A 87 -7.51 4.99 -8.14
C CYS A 87 -8.52 5.03 -9.29
N ILE A 88 -8.66 6.18 -9.97
CA ILE A 88 -9.66 6.37 -11.01
C ILE A 88 -9.06 7.01 -12.25
N LEU A 89 -9.68 6.72 -13.39
CA LEU A 89 -9.35 7.25 -14.70
C LEU A 89 -10.60 7.89 -15.31
N TYR A 90 -10.45 8.92 -16.15
CA TYR A 90 -11.57 9.33 -17.00
C TYR A 90 -11.91 8.22 -17.99
N ARG A 91 -13.20 7.90 -18.11
CA ARG A 91 -13.69 6.97 -19.12
C ARG A 91 -13.93 7.74 -20.42
N PHE A 92 -13.18 7.37 -21.44
CA PHE A 92 -13.36 7.83 -22.81
C PHE A 92 -14.11 6.73 -23.58
N ASP A 93 -15.42 6.90 -23.74
CA ASP A 93 -16.25 5.99 -24.53
C ASP A 93 -16.30 6.44 -26.01
N ASN A 94 -16.65 5.54 -26.93
CA ASN A 94 -16.81 5.90 -28.33
C ASN A 94 -17.92 6.95 -28.56
N ASP A 95 -18.91 7.07 -27.67
CA ASP A 95 -19.90 8.16 -27.70
C ASP A 95 -19.31 9.52 -27.30
N THR A 96 -18.30 9.56 -26.42
CA THR A 96 -17.56 10.80 -26.13
C THR A 96 -16.66 11.23 -27.30
N ARG A 97 -16.33 10.33 -28.24
CA ARG A 97 -15.74 10.75 -29.54
C ARG A 97 -16.71 11.61 -30.32
N LEU A 98 -18.01 11.30 -30.30
CA LEU A 98 -19.01 12.11 -30.98
C LEU A 98 -19.18 13.45 -30.28
N GLU A 99 -19.21 13.54 -28.95
CA GLU A 99 -19.31 14.85 -28.26
C GLU A 99 -18.02 15.70 -28.39
N ALA A 100 -16.84 15.09 -28.39
CA ALA A 100 -15.59 15.78 -28.69
C ALA A 100 -15.52 16.22 -30.17
N ILE A 101 -15.97 15.40 -31.13
CA ILE A 101 -15.98 15.74 -32.56
C ILE A 101 -17.11 16.73 -32.91
N TYR A 102 -18.29 16.64 -32.28
CA TYR A 102 -19.42 17.56 -32.49
C TYR A 102 -19.18 18.93 -31.85
N SER A 103 -18.50 19.02 -30.70
CA SER A 103 -18.07 20.32 -30.13
C SER A 103 -16.93 20.98 -30.92
N ILE A 104 -16.20 20.22 -31.73
CA ILE A 104 -15.26 20.73 -32.74
C ILE A 104 -15.99 21.17 -34.01
N ALA A 105 -17.12 20.53 -34.36
CA ALA A 105 -17.92 20.86 -35.53
C ALA A 105 -18.85 22.07 -35.31
N ASP A 106 -19.30 22.30 -34.07
CA ASP A 106 -20.18 23.43 -33.72
C ASP A 106 -19.37 24.67 -33.30
N GLY A 107 -18.68 25.24 -34.30
CA GLY A 107 -18.53 26.69 -34.36
C GLY A 107 -17.17 27.28 -33.97
N ARG A 108 -16.11 26.99 -34.75
CA ARG A 108 -15.31 28.04 -35.40
C ARG A 108 -14.27 27.49 -36.40
N ASN A 109 -14.20 28.13 -37.56
CA ASN A 109 -13.17 27.91 -38.57
C ASN A 109 -11.78 27.96 -37.95
N ILE A 110 -11.01 26.94 -38.29
CA ILE A 110 -9.62 26.71 -37.92
C ILE A 110 -8.79 27.94 -38.28
N THR A 111 -8.36 28.68 -37.26
CA THR A 111 -7.19 29.56 -37.35
C THR A 111 -6.23 29.22 -36.22
N SER A 112 -4.96 29.21 -36.57
CA SER A 112 -3.76 28.69 -35.90
C SER A 112 -3.37 29.39 -34.58
N GLU A 113 -4.34 29.69 -33.71
CA GLU A 113 -4.11 30.20 -32.33
C GLU A 113 -4.89 29.41 -31.27
N PHE A 114 -5.59 28.35 -31.65
CA PHE A 114 -6.47 27.59 -30.75
C PHE A 114 -5.75 26.49 -29.95
N SER A 115 -4.43 26.34 -30.10
CA SER A 115 -3.62 25.34 -29.37
C SER A 115 -3.28 25.76 -27.93
N HIS A 116 -3.45 27.04 -27.57
CA HIS A 116 -3.16 27.55 -26.22
C HIS A 116 -4.38 27.59 -25.29
N SER A 117 -5.60 27.40 -25.81
CA SER A 117 -6.84 27.44 -25.02
C SER A 117 -7.40 26.06 -24.67
N PHE A 118 -6.68 24.98 -24.97
CA PHE A 118 -6.89 23.68 -24.32
C PHE A 118 -6.01 23.52 -23.06
N GLY A 119 -5.30 24.57 -22.65
CA GLY A 119 -4.76 24.73 -21.29
C GLY A 119 -5.85 25.00 -20.24
N ALA A 120 -7.10 25.15 -20.66
CA ALA A 120 -8.28 25.20 -19.81
C ALA A 120 -9.30 24.18 -20.34
N LEU A 121 -9.09 22.91 -20.02
CA LEU A 121 -10.19 21.95 -19.86
C LEU A 121 -11.13 22.44 -18.75
N HIS A 122 -11.87 23.51 -19.04
CA HIS A 122 -13.17 23.80 -18.46
C HIS A 122 -14.22 23.16 -19.38
N LEU A 123 -14.00 21.90 -19.78
CA LEU A 123 -15.14 21.00 -19.89
C LEU A 123 -15.83 21.11 -18.54
N GLU A 124 -17.13 21.39 -18.55
CA GLU A 124 -17.95 21.28 -17.37
C GLU A 124 -17.66 19.90 -16.76
N ARG A 125 -16.87 19.88 -15.68
CA ARG A 125 -16.30 18.68 -15.03
C ARG A 125 -17.40 17.86 -14.32
N SER A 126 -18.65 18.07 -14.69
CA SER A 126 -19.85 17.50 -14.10
C SER A 126 -20.31 16.23 -14.82
N ASN A 127 -19.96 16.02 -16.10
CA ASN A 127 -20.50 14.91 -16.91
C ASN A 127 -19.45 13.97 -17.52
N ILE A 128 -18.19 14.01 -17.08
CA ILE A 128 -17.21 12.99 -17.48
C ILE A 128 -17.29 11.83 -16.49
N THR A 129 -17.72 10.66 -16.97
CA THR A 129 -17.76 9.45 -16.16
C THR A 129 -16.34 9.00 -15.84
N THR A 130 -16.11 8.65 -14.58
CA THR A 130 -14.85 8.05 -14.14
C THR A 130 -15.03 6.54 -13.99
N GLU A 131 -13.96 5.80 -14.24
CA GLU A 131 -13.95 4.35 -14.06
C GLU A 131 -12.71 3.89 -13.27
N PRO A 132 -12.78 2.75 -12.58
CA PRO A 132 -11.62 2.12 -11.97
C PRO A 132 -10.57 1.76 -13.03
N CYS A 133 -9.28 1.77 -12.67
CA CYS A 133 -8.18 1.51 -13.61
C CYS A 133 -8.36 0.15 -14.35
N PRO A 134 -8.52 0.13 -15.69
CA PRO A 134 -8.84 -1.08 -16.44
C PRO A 134 -7.63 -1.98 -16.75
N GLU A 135 -6.44 -1.41 -16.95
CA GLU A 135 -5.20 -2.16 -17.27
C GLU A 135 -4.24 -2.30 -16.06
N GLY A 136 -4.75 -2.12 -14.84
CA GLY A 136 -3.93 -2.15 -13.62
C GLY A 136 -3.24 -0.81 -13.32
N ARG A 137 -2.23 -0.86 -12.45
CA ARG A 137 -1.64 0.33 -11.82
C ARG A 137 -0.11 0.31 -11.92
N ILE A 138 0.48 1.48 -12.05
CA ILE A 138 1.93 1.69 -12.06
C ILE A 138 2.31 2.34 -10.74
N TYR A 139 3.17 1.66 -9.99
CA TYR A 139 3.68 2.12 -8.70
C TYR A 139 5.00 2.87 -8.87
N SER A 140 5.15 4.01 -8.19
CA SER A 140 6.42 4.72 -8.08
C SER A 140 7.43 3.86 -7.32
N GLN A 141 8.73 3.94 -7.63
CA GLN A 141 9.78 3.18 -6.93
C GLN A 141 10.44 3.95 -5.78
N GLU A 142 9.90 5.12 -5.44
CA GLU A 142 10.41 5.96 -4.36
C GLU A 142 9.32 6.10 -3.28
N PRO A 143 9.62 5.88 -1.98
CA PRO A 143 10.93 5.59 -1.38
C PRO A 143 11.29 4.08 -1.31
N PHE A 144 10.39 3.18 -1.71
CA PHE A 144 10.60 1.73 -1.63
C PHE A 144 10.66 1.12 -3.03
N LYS A 145 11.55 0.15 -3.27
CA LYS A 145 11.64 -0.49 -4.60
C LYS A 145 10.44 -1.40 -4.89
N SER A 146 9.98 -2.15 -3.90
CA SER A 146 8.85 -3.08 -4.00
C SER A 146 8.23 -3.29 -2.62
N THR A 147 6.91 -3.33 -2.56
CA THR A 147 6.11 -3.63 -1.38
C THR A 147 5.11 -4.73 -1.70
N LEU A 148 4.52 -5.33 -0.66
CA LEU A 148 3.42 -6.29 -0.81
C LEU A 148 2.24 -5.66 -1.58
N VAL A 149 2.04 -4.34 -1.40
CA VAL A 149 0.98 -3.60 -2.10
C VAL A 149 1.27 -3.50 -3.59
N SER A 150 2.51 -3.21 -3.99
CA SER A 150 2.88 -3.08 -5.40
C SER A 150 2.95 -4.43 -6.13
N GLU A 151 3.35 -5.49 -5.42
CA GLU A 151 3.54 -6.82 -6.03
C GLU A 151 2.21 -7.55 -6.26
N PHE A 152 1.26 -7.40 -5.33
CA PHE A 152 -0.05 -8.06 -5.40
C PHE A 152 -1.20 -7.11 -5.79
N ASP A 153 -0.89 -5.89 -6.22
CA ASP A 153 -1.86 -4.85 -6.63
C ASP A 153 -3.01 -4.64 -5.61
N LEU A 154 -2.63 -4.49 -4.34
CA LEU A 154 -3.54 -4.40 -3.18
C LEU A 154 -3.98 -2.96 -2.87
N SER A 155 -4.03 -2.09 -3.88
CA SER A 155 -4.44 -0.69 -3.72
C SER A 155 -5.92 -0.50 -4.05
N CYS A 156 -6.48 0.66 -3.68
CA CYS A 156 -7.84 1.09 -4.02
C CYS A 156 -8.91 0.06 -3.58
N GLU A 157 -9.56 -0.60 -4.54
CA GLU A 157 -10.60 -1.61 -4.28
C GLU A 157 -10.08 -2.81 -3.48
N ASN A 158 -8.80 -3.18 -3.62
CA ASN A 158 -8.21 -4.33 -2.94
C ASN A 158 -7.52 -3.96 -1.61
N ALA A 159 -7.60 -2.70 -1.18
CA ALA A 159 -6.95 -2.23 0.05
C ALA A 159 -7.42 -2.99 1.32
N TRP A 160 -8.64 -3.51 1.30
CA TRP A 160 -9.19 -4.29 2.42
C TRP A 160 -8.41 -5.59 2.65
N GLN A 161 -7.83 -6.20 1.61
CA GLN A 161 -7.14 -7.48 1.72
C GLN A 161 -5.90 -7.37 2.62
N LEU A 162 -5.16 -6.27 2.52
CA LEU A 162 -4.02 -6.00 3.39
C LEU A 162 -4.45 -5.83 4.85
N SER A 163 -5.58 -5.15 5.08
CA SER A 163 -6.16 -4.97 6.41
C SER A 163 -6.59 -6.31 7.01
N THR A 164 -7.26 -7.15 6.23
CA THR A 164 -7.67 -8.49 6.64
C THR A 164 -6.47 -9.37 6.96
N CYS A 165 -5.41 -9.37 6.15
CA CYS A 165 -4.19 -10.14 6.41
C CYS A 165 -3.55 -9.76 7.76
N LYS A 166 -3.44 -8.45 8.05
CA LYS A 166 -2.96 -7.97 9.36
C LYS A 166 -3.85 -8.46 10.51
N SER A 167 -5.18 -8.39 10.35
CA SER A 167 -6.12 -8.85 11.37
C SER A 167 -5.98 -10.35 11.67
N VAL A 168 -5.85 -11.18 10.63
CA VAL A 168 -5.65 -12.64 10.75
C VAL A 168 -4.34 -12.95 11.46
N LEU A 169 -3.26 -12.22 11.16
CA LEU A 169 -1.97 -12.37 11.84
C LEU A 169 -2.08 -12.09 13.34
N PHE A 170 -2.73 -10.99 13.75
CA PHE A 170 -2.90 -10.68 15.17
C PHE A 170 -3.86 -11.63 15.88
N ALA A 171 -4.93 -12.07 15.22
CA ALA A 171 -5.81 -13.11 15.74
C ALA A 171 -5.04 -14.43 15.97
N GLY A 172 -4.20 -14.84 15.01
CA GLY A 172 -3.31 -15.99 15.15
C GLY A 172 -2.33 -15.83 16.31
N LYS A 173 -1.77 -14.64 16.52
CA LYS A 173 -0.91 -14.34 17.68
C LYS A 173 -1.65 -14.48 19.01
N LEU A 174 -2.88 -13.98 19.11
CA LEU A 174 -3.69 -14.11 20.32
C LEU A 174 -3.97 -15.57 20.65
N LEU A 175 -4.43 -16.35 19.67
CA LEU A 175 -4.68 -17.78 19.83
C LEU A 175 -3.40 -18.54 20.19
N GLY A 176 -2.28 -18.20 19.54
CA GLY A 176 -0.97 -18.79 19.83
C GLY A 176 -0.51 -18.53 21.27
N ILE A 177 -0.73 -17.33 21.81
CA ILE A 177 -0.39 -17.01 23.21
C ILE A 177 -1.29 -17.78 24.18
N LEU A 178 -2.59 -17.87 23.92
CA LEU A 178 -3.51 -18.63 24.77
C LEU A 178 -3.16 -20.12 24.82
N VAL A 179 -2.94 -20.73 23.65
CA VAL A 179 -2.59 -22.14 23.54
C VAL A 179 -1.21 -22.42 24.16
N SER A 180 -0.21 -21.58 23.86
CA SER A 180 1.13 -21.74 24.44
C SER A 180 1.13 -21.53 25.96
N GLY A 181 0.28 -20.66 26.50
CA GLY A 181 0.07 -20.50 27.94
C GLY A 181 -0.40 -21.79 28.60
N VAL A 182 -1.46 -22.41 28.07
CA VAL A 182 -2.00 -23.68 28.60
C VAL A 182 -0.97 -24.82 28.52
N ILE A 183 -0.27 -24.93 27.39
CA ILE A 183 0.78 -25.95 27.20
C ILE A 183 1.95 -25.70 28.17
N SER A 184 2.33 -24.44 28.36
CA SER A 184 3.42 -24.02 29.24
C SER A 184 3.16 -24.37 30.70
N ASP A 185 1.92 -24.25 31.16
CA ASP A 185 1.54 -24.62 32.51
C ASP A 185 1.52 -26.15 32.71
N ARG A 186 1.29 -26.94 31.64
CA ARG A 186 1.24 -28.40 31.71
C ARG A 186 2.58 -29.11 31.51
N PHE A 187 3.40 -28.67 30.55
CA PHE A 187 4.69 -29.29 30.18
C PHE A 187 5.91 -28.55 30.73
N GLY A 188 5.68 -27.41 31.40
CA GLY A 188 6.71 -26.56 31.97
C GLY A 188 7.28 -25.56 30.96
N ARG A 189 7.39 -24.30 31.41
CA ARG A 189 7.87 -23.12 30.65
C ARG A 189 9.19 -23.32 29.90
N ARG A 190 10.11 -24.13 30.42
CA ARG A 190 11.43 -24.36 29.80
C ARG A 190 11.35 -25.17 28.51
N HIS A 191 10.52 -26.21 28.48
CA HIS A 191 10.40 -27.06 27.29
C HIS A 191 9.70 -26.33 26.16
N VAL A 192 8.60 -25.61 26.46
CA VAL A 192 7.86 -24.81 25.47
C VAL A 192 8.75 -23.73 24.84
N PHE A 193 9.56 -23.04 25.65
CA PHE A 193 10.49 -22.02 25.15
C PHE A 193 11.58 -22.60 24.23
N LEU A 194 12.16 -23.75 24.58
CA LEU A 194 13.19 -24.41 23.77
C LEU A 194 12.64 -24.99 22.47
N PHE A 195 11.42 -25.53 22.50
CA PHE A 195 10.73 -25.98 21.28
C PHE A 195 10.43 -24.80 20.35
N GLY A 196 9.95 -23.67 20.88
CA GLY A 196 9.68 -22.46 20.10
C GLY A 196 10.93 -21.87 19.41
N GLN A 197 12.09 -21.90 20.08
CA GLN A 197 13.36 -21.48 19.46
C GLN A 197 13.74 -22.35 18.26
N ARG A 198 13.58 -23.67 18.39
CA ARG A 198 13.95 -24.61 17.31
C ARG A 198 13.07 -24.42 16.09
N SER A 199 11.77 -24.23 16.26
CA SER A 199 10.86 -23.97 15.14
C SER A 199 11.18 -22.67 14.38
N LEU A 200 11.66 -21.63 15.07
CA LEU A 200 12.00 -20.35 14.45
C LEU A 200 13.32 -20.36 13.66
N GLN A 201 14.21 -21.34 13.89
CA GLN A 201 15.48 -21.48 13.17
C GLN A 201 15.40 -22.43 11.97
N THR A 202 14.32 -23.20 11.85
CA THR A 202 14.11 -24.19 10.78
C THR A 202 13.14 -23.76 9.68
N CYS A 203 12.57 -22.57 9.79
CA CYS A 203 11.85 -21.89 8.70
C CYS A 203 12.70 -20.72 8.22
#